data_AF-A0A2N2XIM7-F1
#
_entry.id   AF-A0A2N2XIM7-F1
#
_cell.length_a   1.000
_cell.length_b   1.000
_cell.length_c   1.000
_cell.angle_alpha   90.00
_cell.angle_beta   90.00
_cell.angle_gamma   90.00
#
_symmetry.space_group_name_H-M   'P 1'
#
loop_
_entity.id
_entity.type
_entity.pdbx_description
1 polymer ?
#
loop_
_entity_poly.entity_id
_entity_poly.type
_entity_poly.pdbx_seq_one_letter_code
_entity_poly.pdbx_strand_id
1 'polypeptide(L)'
;KAARKHSRKVFGMAGILDTGRYKTFISNALNVSAKDVHGLLLGGHGDTMVPLPRYTSINGIPVTDLLGKEELDKIVERTRKGGGELVNLMGTSAWYAPGAAAAQMVEAIVDDQQRVFPVCAYLTGEFGLNDIYLGVPVKLGKNGIEEIIEIKLNEDEMKMLHESAASVKETMNALDALGLFED
;
A
#
# COMPACT_ATOMS: atom_id res chain seq x y z
N LYS A 1 -7.45 14.73 -13.76
CA LYS A 1 -8.20 15.80 -14.48
C LYS A 1 -9.36 16.35 -13.65
N ALA A 2 -10.26 15.51 -13.13
CA ALA A 2 -11.43 15.94 -12.33
C ALA A 2 -11.13 16.98 -11.23
N ALA A 3 -10.15 16.74 -10.35
CA ALA A 3 -9.85 17.63 -9.23
C ALA A 3 -9.15 18.96 -9.61
N ARG A 4 -8.67 19.12 -10.85
CA ARG A 4 -7.86 20.27 -11.31
C ARG A 4 -6.69 20.63 -10.37
N LYS A 5 -6.06 19.59 -9.79
CA LYS A 5 -4.85 19.70 -8.96
C LYS A 5 -3.70 18.93 -9.60
N HIS A 6 -2.47 19.33 -9.26
CA HIS A 6 -1.28 18.57 -9.61
C HIS A 6 -1.33 17.17 -8.97
N SER A 7 -0.83 16.14 -9.66
CA SER A 7 -0.81 14.74 -9.19
C SER A 7 -0.25 14.58 -7.77
N ARG A 8 0.85 15.27 -7.44
CA ARG A 8 1.42 15.29 -6.08
C ARG A 8 0.48 15.76 -4.95
N LYS A 9 -0.67 16.36 -5.26
CA LYS A 9 -1.67 16.86 -4.31
C LYS A 9 -2.93 15.97 -4.24
N VAL A 10 -2.97 14.88 -5.00
CA VAL A 10 -4.09 13.93 -5.03
C VAL A 10 -3.50 12.54 -4.90
N PHE A 11 -3.83 11.83 -3.84
CA PHE A 11 -3.32 10.48 -3.59
C PHE A 11 -4.25 9.76 -2.62
N GLY A 12 -4.23 8.43 -2.67
CA GLY A 12 -5.13 7.58 -1.88
C GLY A 12 -4.45 6.97 -0.66
N MET A 13 -5.20 6.87 0.43
CA MET A 13 -4.84 6.05 1.59
C MET A 13 -5.21 4.59 1.29
N ALA A 14 -4.21 3.70 1.28
CA ALA A 14 -4.41 2.24 1.24
C ALA A 14 -3.20 1.54 1.88
N GLY A 15 -2.00 1.81 1.34
CA GLY A 15 -0.78 1.12 1.75
C GLY A 15 -0.45 1.22 3.25
N ILE A 16 -0.74 2.34 3.91
CA ILE A 16 -0.52 2.48 5.36
C ILE A 16 -1.43 1.55 6.16
N LEU A 17 -2.71 1.42 5.77
CA LEU A 17 -3.65 0.49 6.39
C LEU A 17 -3.20 -0.96 6.17
N ASP A 18 -2.88 -1.31 4.92
CA ASP A 18 -2.49 -2.67 4.55
C ASP A 18 -1.19 -3.08 5.26
N THR A 19 -0.22 -2.17 5.32
CA THR A 19 1.02 -2.35 6.09
C THR A 19 0.73 -2.46 7.59
N GLY A 20 -0.22 -1.69 8.12
CA GLY A 20 -0.65 -1.79 9.52
C GLY A 20 -1.18 -3.19 9.87
N ARG A 21 -2.01 -3.78 9.00
CA ARG A 21 -2.50 -5.17 9.13
C ARG A 21 -1.34 -6.16 9.08
N TYR A 22 -0.52 -6.08 8.03
CA TYR A 22 0.62 -6.96 7.82
C TYR A 22 1.59 -6.96 9.01
N LYS A 23 1.96 -5.77 9.49
CA LYS A 23 2.80 -5.59 10.68
C LYS A 23 2.20 -6.22 11.93
N THR A 24 0.88 -6.08 12.11
CA THR A 24 0.18 -6.67 13.27
C THR A 24 0.24 -8.19 13.22
N PHE A 25 0.04 -8.80 12.05
CA PHE A 25 0.11 -10.26 11.91
C PHE A 25 1.53 -10.81 12.13
N ILE A 26 2.57 -10.13 11.62
CA ILE A 26 3.97 -10.50 11.91
C ILE A 26 4.28 -10.35 13.40
N SER A 27 3.89 -9.23 13.99
CA SER A 27 4.07 -8.93 15.42
C SER A 27 3.46 -10.04 16.29
N ASN A 28 2.26 -10.50 15.94
CA ASN A 28 1.59 -11.60 16.63
C ASN A 28 2.33 -12.94 16.44
N ALA A 29 2.75 -13.26 15.21
CA ALA A 29 3.45 -14.52 14.91
C ALA A 29 4.80 -14.63 15.63
N LEU A 30 5.50 -13.51 15.81
CA LEU A 30 6.80 -13.45 16.46
C LEU A 30 6.73 -13.07 17.95
N ASN A 31 5.55 -12.71 18.46
CA ASN A 31 5.35 -12.19 19.81
C ASN A 31 6.28 -11.00 20.14
N VAL A 32 6.34 -10.04 19.23
CA VAL A 32 7.13 -8.79 19.36
C VAL A 32 6.25 -7.56 19.22
N SER A 33 6.74 -6.39 19.59
CA SER A 33 6.00 -5.13 19.42
C SER A 33 5.82 -4.78 17.93
N ALA A 34 4.61 -4.43 17.50
CA ALA A 34 4.33 -3.94 16.15
C ALA A 34 5.04 -2.61 15.83
N LYS A 35 5.54 -1.90 16.84
CA LYS A 35 6.36 -0.68 16.66
C LYS A 35 7.71 -0.99 16.02
N ASP A 36 8.24 -2.19 16.27
CA ASP A 36 9.57 -2.62 15.79
C ASP A 36 9.49 -3.36 14.45
N VAL A 37 8.28 -3.67 13.98
CA VAL A 37 8.07 -4.30 12.66
C VAL A 37 8.04 -3.21 11.59
N HIS A 38 8.85 -3.37 10.56
CA HIS A 38 8.83 -2.55 9.35
C HIS A 38 8.47 -3.44 8.17
N GLY A 39 7.65 -2.95 7.26
CA GLY A 39 7.26 -3.69 6.05
C GLY A 39 6.80 -2.72 4.98
N LEU A 40 6.83 -3.19 3.73
CA LEU A 40 6.40 -2.44 2.57
C LEU A 40 5.46 -3.29 1.73
N LEU A 41 4.32 -2.71 1.38
CA LEU A 41 3.33 -3.28 0.48
C LEU A 41 3.14 -2.31 -0.69
N LEU A 42 3.11 -2.85 -1.91
CA LEU A 42 2.87 -2.12 -3.15
C LEU A 42 1.55 -2.54 -3.82
N GLY A 43 1.24 -1.96 -4.97
CA GLY A 43 0.17 -2.42 -5.85
C GLY A 43 -1.20 -1.83 -5.52
N GLY A 44 -2.25 -2.53 -5.93
CA GLY A 44 -3.64 -2.21 -5.63
C GLY A 44 -3.99 -2.39 -4.15
N HIS A 45 -5.23 -2.09 -3.80
CA HIS A 45 -5.80 -2.32 -2.48
C HIS A 45 -6.71 -3.55 -2.51
N GLY A 46 -6.58 -4.45 -1.54
CA GLY A 46 -7.33 -5.71 -1.49
C GLY A 46 -6.55 -6.87 -2.10
N ASP A 47 -7.21 -7.71 -2.91
CA ASP A 47 -6.64 -8.99 -3.39
C ASP A 47 -5.37 -8.83 -4.24
N THR A 48 -5.21 -7.67 -4.89
CA THR A 48 -4.08 -7.37 -5.76
C THR A 48 -2.94 -6.64 -5.05
N MET A 49 -2.98 -6.45 -3.73
CA MET A 49 -1.83 -5.90 -3.01
C MET A 49 -0.60 -6.82 -3.13
N VAL A 50 0.57 -6.21 -3.10
CA VAL A 50 1.87 -6.88 -3.26
C VAL A 50 2.72 -6.68 -2.00
N PRO A 51 2.59 -7.56 -0.99
CA PRO A 51 3.50 -7.56 0.15
C PRO A 51 4.91 -7.97 -0.24
N LEU A 52 5.90 -7.31 0.36
CA LEU A 52 7.30 -7.54 0.09
C LEU A 52 8.03 -8.08 1.33
N PRO A 53 8.02 -9.40 1.58
CA PRO A 53 8.77 -10.00 2.70
C PRO A 53 10.26 -9.62 2.68
N ARG A 54 10.87 -9.46 1.51
CA ARG A 54 12.27 -9.05 1.36
C ARG A 54 12.56 -7.63 1.85
N TYR A 55 11.53 -6.78 1.90
CA TYR A 55 11.56 -5.43 2.46
C TYR A 55 10.92 -5.35 3.85
N THR A 56 10.77 -6.49 4.52
CA THR A 56 10.14 -6.59 5.82
C THR A 56 11.16 -7.02 6.86
N SER A 57 11.19 -6.31 7.99
CA SER A 57 12.17 -6.53 9.05
C SER A 57 11.63 -6.24 10.44
N ILE A 58 12.30 -6.79 11.44
CA ILE A 58 12.09 -6.49 12.86
C ILE A 58 13.33 -5.74 13.31
N ASN A 59 13.22 -4.42 13.48
CA ASN A 59 14.34 -3.52 13.79
C ASN A 59 15.59 -3.78 12.91
N GLY A 60 15.40 -4.02 11.61
CA GLY A 60 16.46 -4.30 10.64
C GLY A 60 16.82 -5.77 10.43
N ILE A 61 16.34 -6.70 11.27
CA ILE A 61 16.51 -8.14 11.08
C ILE A 61 15.53 -8.61 10.00
N PRO A 62 15.97 -9.21 8.87
CA PRO A 62 15.08 -9.68 7.82
C PRO A 62 14.03 -10.66 8.36
N VAL A 63 12.75 -10.46 8.00
CA VAL A 63 11.68 -11.35 8.48
C VAL A 63 11.85 -12.79 7.99
N THR A 64 12.53 -12.98 6.85
CA THR A 64 12.85 -14.30 6.27
C THR A 64 13.81 -15.12 7.12
N ASP A 65 14.58 -14.46 8.01
CA ASP A 65 15.48 -15.13 8.95
C ASP A 65 14.71 -15.60 10.21
N LEU A 66 13.50 -15.07 10.42
CA LEU A 66 12.70 -15.27 11.63
C LEU A 66 11.45 -16.14 11.39
N LEU A 67 10.87 -16.06 10.19
CA LEU A 67 9.69 -16.83 9.79
C LEU A 67 9.97 -17.59 8.50
N GLY A 68 9.58 -18.87 8.49
CA GLY A 68 9.62 -19.69 7.28
C GLY A 68 8.61 -19.23 6.23
N LYS A 69 8.85 -19.60 4.97
CA LYS A 69 8.03 -19.23 3.81
C LYS A 69 6.54 -19.54 4.00
N GLU A 70 6.20 -20.73 4.53
CA GLU A 70 4.82 -21.15 4.71
C GLU A 70 4.04 -20.21 5.65
N GLU A 71 4.67 -19.78 6.75
CA GLU A 71 4.03 -18.88 7.71
C GLU A 71 3.91 -17.46 7.14
N LEU A 72 4.92 -17.00 6.41
CA LEU A 72 4.86 -15.73 5.69
C LEU A 72 3.74 -15.73 4.64
N ASP A 73 3.58 -16.81 3.89
CA ASP A 73 2.53 -16.94 2.88
C ASP A 73 1.13 -16.88 3.53
N LYS A 74 0.93 -17.53 4.69
CA LYS A 74 -0.32 -17.43 5.46
C LYS A 74 -0.60 -16.00 5.93
N ILE A 75 0.41 -15.30 6.42
CA ILE A 75 0.29 -13.90 6.85
C ILE A 75 -0.05 -12.99 5.67
N VAL A 76 0.63 -13.17 4.54
CA VAL A 76 0.37 -12.44 3.29
C VAL A 76 -1.08 -12.64 2.85
N GLU A 77 -1.54 -13.88 2.82
CA GLU A 77 -2.90 -14.22 2.41
C GLU A 77 -3.95 -13.63 3.35
N ARG A 78 -3.73 -13.70 4.66
CA ARG A 78 -4.62 -13.05 5.63
C ARG A 78 -4.63 -11.54 5.47
N THR A 79 -3.49 -10.93 5.12
CA THR A 79 -3.39 -9.48 4.88
C THR A 79 -4.28 -9.06 3.71
N ARG A 80 -4.23 -9.79 2.58
CA ARG A 80 -5.10 -9.56 1.41
C ARG A 80 -6.58 -9.62 1.80
N LYS A 81 -6.95 -10.62 2.58
CA LYS A 81 -8.32 -10.88 3.03
C LYS A 81 -8.78 -10.05 4.23
N GLY A 82 -7.91 -9.23 4.83
CA GLY A 82 -8.18 -8.57 6.10
C GLY A 82 -9.37 -7.61 6.09
N GLY A 83 -9.71 -7.05 4.92
CA GLY A 83 -10.95 -6.27 4.74
C GLY A 83 -12.20 -7.14 4.85
N GLY A 84 -12.24 -8.23 4.07
CA GLY A 84 -13.36 -9.18 4.07
C GLY A 84 -13.51 -9.93 5.39
N GLU A 85 -12.40 -10.25 6.07
CA GLU A 85 -12.39 -10.84 7.41
C GLU A 85 -13.22 -9.98 8.39
N LEU A 86 -12.97 -8.67 8.43
CA LEU A 86 -13.69 -7.76 9.32
C LEU A 86 -15.16 -7.57 8.94
N VAL A 87 -15.47 -7.50 7.65
CA VAL A 87 -16.86 -7.42 7.17
C VAL A 87 -17.65 -8.66 7.59
N ASN A 88 -17.06 -9.85 7.47
CA ASN A 88 -17.71 -11.10 7.85
C ASN A 88 -17.92 -11.21 9.37
N LEU A 89 -17.02 -10.66 10.18
CA LEU A 89 -17.10 -10.71 11.64
C LEU A 89 -18.08 -9.68 12.24
N MET A 90 -18.09 -8.46 11.70
CA MET A 90 -18.82 -7.33 12.30
C MET A 90 -20.07 -6.91 11.51
N GLY A 91 -20.27 -7.45 10.30
CA GLY A 91 -21.35 -7.06 9.39
C GLY A 91 -21.13 -5.71 8.69
N THR A 92 -19.95 -5.10 8.84
CA THR A 92 -19.60 -3.81 8.24
C THR A 92 -18.08 -3.65 8.09
N SER A 93 -17.62 -2.66 7.32
CA SER A 93 -16.20 -2.43 7.04
C SER A 93 -15.44 -1.80 8.22
N ALA A 94 -14.12 -1.77 8.16
CA ALA A 94 -13.25 -1.20 9.19
C ALA A 94 -13.29 0.35 9.21
N TRP A 95 -13.09 0.97 10.37
CA TRP A 95 -12.98 2.44 10.48
C TRP A 95 -11.81 2.94 11.35
N TYR A 96 -11.45 2.24 12.45
CA TYR A 96 -10.37 2.69 13.33
C TYR A 96 -9.01 2.74 12.62
N ALA A 97 -8.56 1.62 12.06
CA ALA A 97 -7.27 1.57 11.35
C ALA A 97 -7.24 2.42 10.07
N PRO A 98 -8.30 2.44 9.22
CA PRO A 98 -8.37 3.37 8.10
C PRO A 98 -8.30 4.85 8.53
N GLY A 99 -9.04 5.24 9.57
CA GLY A 99 -9.02 6.60 10.11
C GLY A 99 -7.64 7.00 10.62
N ALA A 100 -6.98 6.12 11.37
CA ALA A 100 -5.62 6.34 11.86
C ALA A 100 -4.59 6.41 10.72
N ALA A 101 -4.74 5.61 9.67
CA ALA A 101 -3.88 5.65 8.49
C ALA A 101 -4.00 6.98 7.74
N ALA A 102 -5.23 7.46 7.53
CA ALA A 102 -5.47 8.76 6.90
C ALA A 102 -4.96 9.92 7.79
N ALA A 103 -5.20 9.84 9.11
CA ALA A 103 -4.71 10.85 10.06
C ALA A 103 -3.17 10.97 10.04
N GLN A 104 -2.44 9.85 9.96
CA GLN A 104 -0.98 9.86 9.82
C GLN A 104 -0.50 10.55 8.54
N MET A 105 -1.23 10.39 7.43
CA MET A 105 -0.91 11.11 6.19
C MET A 105 -1.10 12.61 6.35
N VAL A 106 -2.20 13.02 7.01
CA VAL A 106 -2.49 14.44 7.28
C VAL A 106 -1.41 15.03 8.19
N GLU A 107 -1.08 14.36 9.29
CA GLU A 107 -0.03 14.77 10.23
C GLU A 107 1.32 14.97 9.50
N ALA A 108 1.73 14.01 8.66
CA ALA A 108 2.97 14.10 7.90
C ALA A 108 3.03 15.32 6.96
N ILE A 109 1.88 15.73 6.42
CA ILE A 109 1.78 16.91 5.54
C ILE A 109 1.79 18.19 6.37
N VAL A 110 0.97 18.27 7.42
CA VAL A 110 0.80 19.48 8.24
C VAL A 110 2.11 19.84 8.96
N ASP A 111 2.80 18.84 9.50
CA ASP A 111 4.03 19.02 10.27
C ASP A 111 5.30 18.89 9.41
N ASP A 112 5.15 18.76 8.08
CA ASP A 112 6.25 18.58 7.12
C ASP A 112 7.25 17.48 7.55
N GLN A 113 6.72 16.35 8.04
CA GLN A 113 7.53 15.30 8.68
C GLN A 113 8.41 14.50 7.69
N GLN A 114 8.25 14.72 6.38
CA GLN A 114 9.03 14.03 5.33
C GLN A 114 8.97 12.50 5.46
N ARG A 115 7.78 11.97 5.80
CA ARG A 115 7.59 10.54 6.11
C ARG A 115 7.64 9.71 4.85
N VAL A 116 8.26 8.54 4.95
CA VAL A 116 8.19 7.52 3.91
C VAL A 116 6.99 6.61 4.18
N PHE A 117 6.00 6.66 3.29
CA PHE A 117 4.79 5.86 3.39
C PHE A 117 4.41 5.21 2.06
N PRO A 118 3.85 3.99 2.08
CA PRO A 118 3.15 3.47 0.91
C PRO A 118 1.79 4.17 0.76
N VAL A 119 1.62 4.90 -0.34
CA VAL A 119 0.37 5.59 -0.70
C VAL A 119 0.02 5.29 -2.15
N CYS A 120 -1.26 5.43 -2.50
CA CYS A 120 -1.70 5.32 -3.88
C CYS A 120 -1.34 6.62 -4.63
N ALA A 121 -0.30 6.58 -5.46
CA ALA A 121 0.27 7.74 -6.15
C ALA A 121 0.20 7.59 -7.68
N TYR A 122 0.16 8.70 -8.40
CA TYR A 122 0.16 8.72 -9.86
C TYR A 122 1.56 8.43 -10.41
N LEU A 123 1.70 7.40 -11.24
CA LEU A 123 2.95 6.99 -11.85
C LEU A 123 3.04 7.50 -13.29
N THR A 124 4.23 7.98 -13.66
CA THR A 124 4.56 8.59 -14.96
C THR A 124 5.85 8.01 -15.56
N GLY A 125 6.19 6.79 -15.18
CA GLY A 125 7.37 6.06 -15.65
C GLY A 125 7.98 5.15 -14.58
N GLU A 126 7.71 5.42 -13.30
CA GLU A 126 8.20 4.63 -12.17
C GLU A 126 7.72 3.19 -12.26
N PHE A 127 8.62 2.25 -11.99
CA PHE A 127 8.42 0.80 -12.16
C PHE A 127 8.02 0.41 -13.59
N GLY A 128 8.32 1.24 -14.59
CA GLY A 128 7.87 1.04 -15.97
C GLY A 128 6.37 1.25 -16.17
N LEU A 129 5.67 1.86 -15.21
CA LEU A 129 4.23 2.10 -15.22
C LEU A 129 3.92 3.56 -15.52
N ASN A 130 2.94 3.77 -16.40
CA ASN A 130 2.50 5.10 -16.82
C ASN A 130 0.97 5.21 -16.70
N ASP A 131 0.53 6.43 -16.38
CA ASP A 131 -0.87 6.87 -16.37
C ASP A 131 -1.76 6.01 -15.46
N ILE A 132 -1.29 5.75 -14.24
CA ILE A 132 -1.98 4.91 -13.26
C ILE A 132 -1.76 5.43 -11.84
N TYR A 133 -2.78 5.34 -11.00
CA TYR A 133 -2.63 5.47 -9.54
C TYR A 133 -2.41 4.09 -8.93
N LEU A 134 -1.27 3.89 -8.26
CA LEU A 134 -0.91 2.61 -7.65
C LEU A 134 -0.20 2.80 -6.31
N GLY A 135 -0.32 1.83 -5.41
CA GLY A 135 0.38 1.82 -4.12
C GLY A 135 1.89 1.71 -4.29
N VAL A 136 2.60 2.78 -3.94
CA VAL A 136 4.07 2.86 -4.00
C VAL A 136 4.62 3.64 -2.80
N PRO A 137 5.87 3.43 -2.38
CA PRO A 137 6.48 4.25 -1.34
C PRO A 137 6.72 5.66 -1.88
N VAL A 138 6.34 6.65 -1.07
CA VAL A 138 6.57 8.06 -1.36
C VAL A 138 7.20 8.74 -0.16
N LYS A 139 7.91 9.84 -0.41
CA LYS A 139 8.21 10.85 0.60
C LYS A 139 7.06 11.85 0.66
N LEU A 140 6.36 11.89 1.80
CA LEU A 140 5.21 12.74 2.03
C LEU A 140 5.58 13.91 2.96
N GLY A 141 5.36 15.14 2.51
CA GLY A 141 5.65 16.38 3.24
C GLY A 141 4.62 17.46 2.97
N LYS A 142 4.91 18.71 3.35
CA LYS A 142 3.96 19.84 3.19
C LYS A 142 3.51 20.07 1.75
N ASN A 143 4.33 19.64 0.78
CA ASN A 143 4.01 19.77 -0.63
C ASN A 143 3.16 18.62 -1.19
N GLY A 144 2.68 17.71 -0.34
CA GLY A 144 2.07 16.45 -0.75
C GLY A 144 3.16 15.42 -1.04
N ILE A 145 3.04 14.68 -2.14
CA ILE A 145 4.11 13.76 -2.58
C ILE A 145 5.30 14.59 -3.06
N GLU A 146 6.41 14.49 -2.35
CA GLU A 146 7.67 15.18 -2.72
C GLU A 146 8.54 14.31 -3.63
N GLU A 147 8.41 12.99 -3.50
CA GLU A 147 9.19 12.00 -4.24
C GLU A 147 8.44 10.67 -4.25
N ILE A 148 8.41 10.00 -5.41
CA ILE A 148 8.08 8.57 -5.50
C ILE A 148 9.40 7.81 -5.43
N ILE A 149 9.51 6.85 -4.51
CA ILE A 149 10.75 6.13 -4.24
C ILE A 149 10.75 4.84 -5.05
N GLU A 150 11.59 4.76 -6.07
CA GLU A 150 11.71 3.55 -6.89
C GLU A 150 12.68 2.55 -6.24
N ILE A 151 12.11 1.56 -5.55
CA ILE A 151 12.89 0.49 -4.92
C ILE A 151 13.24 -0.61 -5.93
N LYS A 152 14.32 -1.36 -5.65
CA LYS A 152 14.75 -2.48 -6.52
C LYS A 152 13.88 -3.71 -6.29
N LEU A 153 13.02 -4.03 -7.25
CA LEU A 153 12.25 -5.26 -7.26
C LEU A 153 13.01 -6.38 -7.99
N ASN A 154 12.91 -7.61 -7.49
CA ASN A 154 13.32 -8.78 -8.27
C ASN A 154 12.27 -9.11 -9.35
N GLU A 155 12.56 -10.10 -10.20
CA GLU A 155 11.68 -10.46 -11.32
C GLU A 155 10.27 -10.85 -10.87
N ASP A 156 10.15 -11.63 -9.79
CA ASP A 156 8.85 -12.06 -9.25
C ASP A 156 8.07 -10.89 -8.62
N GLU A 157 8.74 -10.04 -7.85
CA GLU A 157 8.17 -8.84 -7.23
C GLU A 157 7.68 -7.85 -8.30
N MET A 158 8.47 -7.66 -9.37
CA MET A 158 8.10 -6.81 -10.51
C MET A 158 6.89 -7.40 -11.25
N LYS A 159 6.89 -8.72 -11.51
CA LYS A 159 5.77 -9.40 -12.15
C LYS A 159 4.48 -9.23 -11.34
N MET A 160 4.50 -9.45 -10.03
CA MET A 160 3.34 -9.24 -9.16
C MET A 160 2.85 -7.79 -9.19
N LEU A 161 3.76 -6.81 -9.23
CA LEU A 161 3.40 -5.40 -9.33
C LEU A 161 2.70 -5.08 -10.66
N HIS A 162 3.19 -5.63 -11.77
CA HIS A 162 2.58 -5.45 -13.09
C HIS A 162 1.22 -6.14 -13.20
N GLU A 163 1.05 -7.34 -12.62
CA GLU A 163 -0.25 -8.02 -12.54
C GLU A 163 -1.25 -7.20 -11.71
N SER A 164 -0.80 -6.64 -10.60
CA SER A 164 -1.58 -5.73 -9.77
C SER A 164 -2.01 -4.47 -10.53
N ALA A 165 -1.08 -3.86 -11.27
CA ALA A 165 -1.35 -2.70 -12.11
C ALA A 165 -2.35 -3.01 -13.25
N ALA A 166 -2.29 -4.21 -13.83
CA ALA A 166 -3.23 -4.64 -14.85
C ALA A 166 -4.67 -4.68 -14.31
N SER A 167 -4.88 -5.24 -13.11
CA SER A 167 -6.20 -5.26 -12.48
C SER A 167 -6.75 -3.86 -12.16
N VAL A 168 -5.87 -2.93 -11.74
CA VAL A 168 -6.27 -1.53 -11.55
C VAL A 168 -6.66 -0.88 -12.87
N LYS A 169 -5.94 -1.15 -13.97
CA LYS A 169 -6.29 -0.67 -15.30
C LYS A 169 -7.61 -1.22 -15.81
N GLU A 170 -7.94 -2.48 -15.53
CA GLU A 170 -9.26 -3.04 -15.84
C GLU A 170 -10.38 -2.26 -15.15
N THR A 171 -10.18 -1.90 -13.87
CA THR A 171 -11.14 -1.06 -13.13
C THR A 171 -11.25 0.35 -13.71
N MET A 172 -10.13 0.95 -14.12
CA MET A 172 -10.13 2.26 -14.80
C MET A 172 -10.88 2.21 -16.13
N ASN A 173 -10.64 1.18 -16.95
CA ASN A 173 -11.34 1.00 -18.22
C ASN A 173 -12.85 0.80 -18.01
N ALA A 174 -13.23 0.08 -16.97
CA ALA A 174 -14.65 -0.08 -16.61
C ALA A 174 -15.29 1.26 -16.22
N LEU A 175 -14.57 2.14 -15.52
CA LEU A 175 -15.01 3.50 -15.21
C LEU A 175 -15.16 4.35 -16.47
N ASP A 176 -14.18 4.31 -17.37
CA ASP A 176 -14.20 5.06 -18.63
C ASP A 176 -15.37 4.61 -19.51
N ALA A 177 -15.68 3.30 -19.55
CA ALA A 177 -16.81 2.75 -20.29
C ALA A 177 -18.18 3.21 -19.77
N LEU A 178 -18.27 3.79 -18.56
CA LEU A 178 -19.50 4.40 -18.07
C LEU A 178 -19.76 5.79 -18.68
N GLY A 179 -18.78 6.39 -19.36
CA GLY A 179 -18.93 7.71 -20.00
C GLY A 179 -19.22 8.86 -19.04
N LEU A 180 -18.95 8.70 -17.74
CA LEU A 180 -19.33 9.68 -16.70
C LEU A 180 -18.51 10.97 -16.72
N PHE A 181 -17.35 10.95 -17.39
CA PHE A 181 -16.37 12.03 -17.39
C PHE A 181 -15.89 12.40 -18.80
N GLU A 182 -16.63 11.98 -19.83
CA GLU A 182 -16.47 12.51 -21.18
C GLU A 182 -17.10 13.92 -21.18
N ASP A 183 -16.26 14.95 -21.34
CA ASP A 183 -16.70 16.30 -21.73
C ASP A 183 -17.01 16.34 -23.23
#